data_AF-A0A2V9K8Y8-F1
#
_entry.id   AF-A0A2V9K8Y8-F1
#
_cell.length_a   1.000
_cell.length_b   1.000
_cell.length_c   1.000
_cell.angle_alpha   90.00
_cell.angle_beta   90.00
_cell.angle_gamma   90.00
#
_symmetry.space_group_name_H-M   'P 1'
#
loop_
_entity.id
_entity.type
_entity.pdbx_description
1 polymer ?
#
loop_
_entity_poly.entity_id
_entity_poly.type
_entity_poly.pdbx_seq_one_letter_code
_entity_poly.pdbx_strand_id
1 'polypeptide(L)'
;MLNYKNSTLEALELTDEEWIHVRYIIALCKPFDIWTYIYSVSSGSTIHTAWGVYECLFNHLEDQRKKLQRKRIPWKRALLPAIDASLKTLRKYYSRTEGANGTLYNLGTILCPEYKLNMYDINTWEADLKQRYRREFLKYFETNYKQSSTTAMTETATPIESKCYRRISKAMARFSGNIPDSSKLNDAERYLAEGKHIDRI
;
A
#
# COMPACT_ATOMS: atom_id res chain seq x y z
N MET A 1 58.77 -19.17 -4.97
CA MET A 1 57.42 -19.28 -4.37
C MET A 1 56.84 -17.89 -4.27
N LEU A 2 55.86 -17.55 -5.13
CA LEU A 2 55.18 -16.26 -5.10
C LEU A 2 54.20 -16.26 -3.92
N ASN A 3 54.43 -15.34 -2.98
CA ASN A 3 53.61 -15.13 -1.80
C ASN A 3 52.37 -14.32 -2.21
N TYR A 4 51.39 -14.99 -2.81
CA TYR A 4 50.16 -14.40 -3.33
C TYR A 4 48.97 -14.77 -2.44
N LYS A 5 49.04 -14.46 -1.14
CA LYS A 5 47.99 -14.80 -0.18
C LYS A 5 47.95 -13.76 0.94
N ASN A 6 46.86 -12.98 0.96
CA ASN A 6 46.21 -12.28 2.10
C ASN A 6 45.69 -10.89 1.72
N SER A 7 46.45 -10.09 0.97
CA SER A 7 46.04 -8.70 0.66
C SER A 7 44.78 -8.57 -0.21
N THR A 8 44.45 -9.58 -1.02
CA THR A 8 43.24 -9.59 -1.87
C THR A 8 42.00 -10.14 -1.16
N LEU A 9 42.17 -10.97 -0.13
CA LEU A 9 41.05 -11.52 0.67
C LEU A 9 40.64 -10.52 1.75
N GLU A 10 41.59 -9.92 2.46
CA GLU A 10 41.33 -8.87 3.45
C GLU A 10 40.70 -7.62 2.80
N ALA A 11 41.00 -7.33 1.54
CA ALA A 11 40.37 -6.23 0.79
C ALA A 11 38.91 -6.52 0.34
N LEU A 12 38.46 -7.78 0.40
CA LEU A 12 37.09 -8.19 0.10
C LEU A 12 36.23 -8.31 1.36
N GLU A 13 36.85 -8.33 2.53
CA GLU A 13 36.14 -8.37 3.81
C GLU A 13 35.65 -6.97 4.18
N LEU A 14 34.34 -6.86 4.43
CA LEU A 14 33.77 -5.62 4.92
C LEU A 14 34.26 -5.37 6.34
N THR A 15 34.71 -4.15 6.57
CA THR A 15 35.03 -3.66 7.91
C THR A 15 33.78 -3.61 8.80
N ASP A 16 33.96 -3.57 10.12
CA ASP A 16 32.85 -3.43 11.07
C ASP A 16 32.00 -2.18 10.80
N GLU A 17 32.63 -1.09 10.36
CA GLU A 17 31.93 0.16 9.98
C GLU A 17 31.11 -0.03 8.70
N GLU A 18 31.65 -0.70 7.68
CA GLU A 18 30.92 -1.00 6.46
C GLU A 18 29.75 -1.97 6.71
N TRP A 19 29.91 -2.93 7.62
CA TRP A 19 28.80 -3.79 8.05
C TRP A 19 27.67 -2.98 8.70
N ILE A 20 28.00 -1.94 9.47
CA ILE A 20 26.99 -1.02 10.02
C ILE A 20 26.28 -0.26 8.88
N HIS A 21 27.01 0.17 7.85
CA HIS A 21 26.42 0.83 6.68
C HIS A 21 25.45 -0.11 5.95
N VAL A 22 25.87 -1.35 5.70
CA VAL A 22 25.05 -2.38 5.05
C VAL A 22 23.79 -2.67 5.86
N ARG A 23 23.90 -2.86 7.18
CA ARG A 23 22.73 -3.06 8.05
C ARG A 23 21.74 -1.89 7.95
N TYR A 24 22.24 -0.67 7.84
CA TYR A 24 21.41 0.51 7.69
C TYR A 24 20.66 0.53 6.35
N ILE A 25 21.34 0.18 5.25
CA ILE A 25 20.74 0.06 3.92
C ILE A 25 19.69 -1.06 3.91
N ILE A 26 19.98 -2.21 4.50
CA ILE A 26 19.02 -3.31 4.64
C ILE A 26 17.77 -2.85 5.41
N ALA A 27 17.95 -2.13 6.52
CA ALA A 27 16.84 -1.57 7.29
C ALA A 27 16.01 -0.55 6.49
N LEU A 28 16.67 0.26 5.64
CA LEU A 28 16.01 1.19 4.73
C LEU A 28 15.17 0.46 3.67
N CYS A 29 15.69 -0.64 3.12
CA CYS A 29 15.03 -1.43 2.07
C CYS A 29 13.98 -2.42 2.61
N LYS A 30 13.99 -2.73 3.92
CA LYS A 30 13.14 -3.77 4.51
C LYS A 30 11.64 -3.64 4.22
N PRO A 31 11.02 -2.44 4.26
CA PRO A 31 9.60 -2.33 3.89
C PRO A 31 9.32 -2.69 2.44
N PHE A 32 10.25 -2.39 1.52
CA PHE A 32 10.10 -2.76 0.11
C PHE A 32 10.17 -4.28 -0.06
N ASP A 33 11.13 -4.93 0.58
CA ASP A 33 11.26 -6.39 0.58
C ASP A 33 9.99 -7.08 1.10
N ILE A 34 9.45 -6.61 2.23
CA ILE A 34 8.21 -7.14 2.80
C ILE A 34 7.04 -7.04 1.81
N TRP A 35 6.83 -5.87 1.20
CA TRP A 35 5.72 -5.68 0.27
C TRP A 35 5.91 -6.43 -1.05
N THR A 36 7.13 -6.48 -1.57
CA THR A 36 7.46 -7.30 -2.74
C THR A 36 7.21 -8.77 -2.47
N TYR A 37 7.60 -9.28 -1.30
CA TYR A 37 7.31 -10.65 -0.91
C TYR A 37 5.82 -10.92 -0.77
N ILE A 38 5.07 -10.02 -0.12
CA ILE A 38 3.61 -10.17 0.03
C ILE A 38 2.95 -10.24 -1.35
N TYR A 39 3.31 -9.35 -2.28
CA TYR A 39 2.73 -9.35 -3.62
C TYR A 39 3.16 -10.53 -4.47
N SER A 40 4.39 -11.03 -4.33
CA SER A 40 4.86 -12.18 -5.13
C SER A 40 4.17 -13.49 -4.75
N VAL A 41 3.78 -13.65 -3.48
CA VAL A 41 3.06 -14.86 -3.01
C VAL A 41 1.54 -14.71 -3.04
N SER A 42 1.01 -13.54 -3.40
CA SER A 42 -0.43 -13.30 -3.44
C SER A 42 -1.04 -13.84 -4.73
N SER A 43 -1.99 -14.76 -4.60
CA SER A 43 -2.67 -15.37 -5.76
C SER A 43 -3.96 -14.62 -6.18
N GLY A 44 -4.42 -13.67 -5.36
CA GLY A 44 -5.63 -12.89 -5.58
C GLY A 44 -5.37 -11.47 -6.07
N SER A 45 -6.43 -10.74 -6.40
CA SER A 45 -6.33 -9.32 -6.75
C SER A 45 -5.81 -8.50 -5.57
N THR A 46 -4.73 -7.74 -5.77
CA THR A 46 -4.10 -6.85 -4.78
C THR A 46 -4.26 -5.36 -5.11
N ILE A 47 -5.05 -5.05 -6.14
CA ILE A 47 -5.17 -3.67 -6.63
C ILE A 47 -5.73 -2.72 -5.56
N HIS A 48 -6.60 -3.25 -4.70
CA HIS A 48 -7.25 -2.54 -3.61
C HIS A 48 -6.28 -2.12 -2.49
N THR A 49 -5.07 -2.67 -2.43
CA THR A 49 -4.05 -2.27 -1.44
C THR A 49 -3.01 -1.32 -1.97
N ALA A 50 -2.98 -1.07 -3.28
CA ALA A 50 -1.90 -0.33 -3.92
C ALA A 50 -1.63 1.02 -3.24
N TRP A 51 -2.66 1.82 -2.99
CA TRP A 51 -2.50 3.12 -2.34
C TRP A 51 -1.97 3.02 -0.91
N GLY A 52 -2.46 2.07 -0.11
CA GLY A 52 -1.97 1.88 1.25
C GLY A 52 -0.51 1.46 1.31
N VAL A 53 -0.08 0.64 0.34
CA VAL A 53 1.33 0.26 0.18
C VAL A 53 2.18 1.47 -0.19
N TYR A 54 1.76 2.24 -1.20
CA TYR A 54 2.49 3.45 -1.59
C TYR A 54 2.62 4.44 -0.45
N GLU A 55 1.53 4.71 0.27
CA GLU A 55 1.55 5.58 1.45
C GLU A 55 2.50 5.05 2.53
N CYS A 56 2.48 3.75 2.81
CA CYS A 56 3.41 3.13 3.75
C CYS A 56 4.88 3.34 3.35
N LEU A 57 5.19 3.17 2.07
CA LEU A 57 6.55 3.32 1.55
C LEU A 57 7.00 4.78 1.52
N PHE A 58 6.10 5.71 1.15
CA PHE A 58 6.36 7.15 1.21
C PHE A 58 6.67 7.60 2.64
N ASN A 59 5.79 7.27 3.59
CA ASN A 59 5.96 7.65 4.99
C ASN A 59 7.28 7.11 5.55
N HIS A 60 7.63 5.86 5.25
CA HIS A 60 8.92 5.30 5.66
C HIS A 60 10.11 6.09 5.09
N LEU A 61 10.15 6.34 3.78
CA LEU A 61 11.25 7.09 3.16
C LEU A 61 11.33 8.53 3.68
N GLU A 62 10.20 9.21 3.86
CA GLU A 62 10.17 10.57 4.41
C GLU A 62 10.61 10.61 5.88
N ASP A 63 10.21 9.64 6.69
CA ASP A 63 10.67 9.52 8.07
C ASP A 63 12.16 9.25 8.16
N GLN A 64 12.69 8.35 7.31
CA GLN A 64 14.13 8.15 7.24
C GLN A 64 14.83 9.44 6.79
N ARG A 65 14.35 10.11 5.74
CA ARG A 65 14.89 11.39 5.27
C ARG A 65 14.98 12.41 6.41
N LYS A 66 13.89 12.62 7.15
CA LYS A 66 13.82 13.53 8.31
C LYS A 66 14.82 13.13 9.41
N LYS A 67 14.95 11.84 9.69
CA LYS A 67 15.92 11.31 10.67
C LYS A 67 17.36 11.55 10.22
N LEU A 68 17.69 11.30 8.95
CA LEU A 68 19.04 11.49 8.39
C LEU A 68 19.43 12.97 8.31
N GLN A 69 18.52 13.87 7.96
CA GLN A 69 18.78 15.31 7.91
C GLN A 69 19.26 15.88 9.25
N ARG A 70 18.81 15.28 10.36
CA ARG A 70 19.23 15.66 11.72
C ARG A 70 20.59 15.07 12.14
N LYS A 71 21.16 14.13 11.37
CA LYS A 71 22.44 13.49 11.70
C LYS A 71 23.62 14.34 11.21
N ARG A 72 24.68 14.35 12.02
CA ARG A 72 25.97 15.01 11.72
C ARG A 72 27.00 14.08 11.07
N ILE A 73 26.77 12.77 11.11
CA ILE A 73 27.71 11.76 10.62
C ILE A 73 27.76 11.79 9.07
N PRO A 74 28.94 12.00 8.45
CA PRO A 74 29.07 12.18 7.00
C PRO A 74 28.47 11.04 6.16
N TRP A 75 28.79 9.79 6.47
CA TRP A 75 28.30 8.64 5.69
C TRP A 75 26.77 8.50 5.76
N LYS A 76 26.14 8.86 6.89
CA LYS A 76 24.68 8.87 7.00
C LYS A 76 24.10 9.95 6.10
N ARG A 77 24.70 11.14 6.07
CA ARG A 77 24.24 12.22 5.18
C ARG A 77 24.43 11.88 3.70
N ALA A 78 25.44 11.07 3.36
CA ALA A 78 25.67 10.60 2.01
C ALA A 78 24.53 9.71 1.46
N LEU A 79 23.64 9.18 2.33
CA LEU A 79 22.46 8.43 1.91
C LEU A 79 21.25 9.33 1.55
N LEU A 80 21.27 10.63 1.89
CA LEU A 80 20.16 11.54 1.58
C LEU A 80 19.84 11.61 0.07
N PRO A 81 20.83 11.74 -0.85
CA PRO A 81 20.57 11.69 -2.28
C PRO A 81 19.92 10.38 -2.74
N ALA A 82 20.29 9.25 -2.14
CA ALA A 82 19.70 7.94 -2.46
C ALA A 82 18.22 7.86 -2.02
N ILE A 83 17.88 8.42 -0.85
CA ILE A 83 16.49 8.52 -0.41
C ILE A 83 15.69 9.45 -1.32
N ASP A 84 16.25 10.58 -1.73
CA ASP A 84 15.58 11.53 -2.64
C ASP A 84 15.33 10.91 -4.03
N ALA A 85 16.29 10.16 -4.55
CA ALA A 85 16.13 9.39 -5.78
C ALA A 85 15.06 8.29 -5.64
N SER A 86 15.01 7.63 -4.48
CA SER A 86 13.99 6.60 -4.17
C SER A 86 12.59 7.20 -4.11
N LEU A 87 12.41 8.34 -3.42
CA LEU A 87 11.15 9.09 -3.39
C LEU A 87 10.70 9.52 -4.79
N LYS A 88 11.62 10.03 -5.61
CA LYS A 88 11.32 10.41 -7.00
C LYS A 88 10.85 9.21 -7.83
N THR A 89 11.50 8.06 -7.66
CA THR A 89 11.14 6.81 -8.34
C THR A 89 9.76 6.34 -7.89
N LEU A 90 9.50 6.36 -6.59
CA LEU A 90 8.22 5.96 -6.03
C LEU A 90 7.08 6.86 -6.54
N ARG A 91 7.29 8.18 -6.61
CA ARG A 91 6.33 9.15 -7.20
C ARG A 91 6.03 8.85 -8.66
N LYS A 92 7.06 8.52 -9.46
CA LYS A 92 6.89 8.17 -10.88
C LYS A 92 5.98 6.95 -11.08
N TYR A 93 6.08 5.94 -10.21
CA TYR A 93 5.21 4.76 -10.30
C TYR A 93 3.83 5.03 -9.73
N TYR A 94 3.75 5.78 -8.63
CA TYR A 94 2.49 6.22 -8.05
C TYR A 94 1.63 7.01 -9.05
N SER A 95 2.22 7.94 -9.81
CA SER A 95 1.48 8.75 -10.80
C SER A 95 0.83 7.92 -11.92
N ARG A 96 1.24 6.65 -12.11
CA ARG A 96 0.59 5.73 -13.06
C ARG A 96 -0.73 5.16 -12.53
N THR A 97 -0.97 5.31 -11.24
CA THR A 97 -2.24 4.96 -10.56
C THR A 97 -3.23 6.12 -10.57
N GLU A 98 -2.90 7.24 -11.23
CA GLU A 98 -3.78 8.39 -11.40
C GLU A 98 -4.48 8.37 -12.78
N GLY A 99 -5.35 9.36 -13.03
CA GLY A 99 -6.05 9.51 -14.31
C GLY A 99 -7.02 8.35 -14.59
N ALA A 100 -7.04 7.86 -15.83
CA ALA A 100 -7.94 6.78 -16.26
C ALA A 100 -7.69 5.45 -15.52
N ASN A 101 -6.44 5.16 -15.15
CA ASN A 101 -6.13 3.99 -14.32
C ASN A 101 -6.58 4.20 -12.87
N GLY A 102 -6.63 5.45 -12.40
CA GLY A 102 -7.07 5.79 -11.06
C GLY A 102 -8.50 5.38 -10.75
N THR A 103 -9.39 5.38 -11.75
CA THR A 103 -10.74 4.84 -11.61
C THR A 103 -10.70 3.36 -11.22
N LEU A 104 -9.83 2.56 -11.84
CA LEU A 104 -9.73 1.12 -11.54
C LEU A 104 -9.21 0.87 -10.12
N TYR A 105 -8.18 1.61 -9.69
CA TYR A 105 -7.67 1.54 -8.31
C TYR A 105 -8.72 2.02 -7.29
N ASN A 106 -9.48 3.06 -7.63
CA ASN A 106 -10.59 3.57 -6.84
C ASN A 106 -11.67 2.52 -6.64
N LEU A 107 -12.19 1.97 -7.75
CA LEU A 107 -13.21 0.93 -7.72
C LEU A 107 -12.73 -0.30 -6.94
N GLY A 108 -11.51 -0.78 -7.19
CA GLY A 108 -10.95 -1.92 -6.47
C GLY A 108 -10.86 -1.68 -4.95
N THR A 109 -10.46 -0.48 -4.54
CA THR A 109 -10.38 -0.10 -3.12
C THR A 109 -11.76 -0.04 -2.47
N ILE A 110 -12.73 0.61 -3.11
CA ILE A 110 -14.11 0.75 -2.60
C ILE A 110 -14.81 -0.61 -2.53
N LEU A 111 -14.64 -1.45 -3.55
CA LEU A 111 -15.20 -2.80 -3.61
C LEU A 111 -14.56 -3.77 -2.61
N CYS A 112 -13.51 -3.36 -1.90
CA CYS A 112 -13.01 -4.15 -0.79
C CYS A 112 -13.88 -3.89 0.46
N PRO A 113 -14.56 -4.93 0.99
CA PRO A 113 -15.51 -4.77 2.09
C PRO A 113 -14.84 -4.41 3.43
N GLU A 114 -13.53 -4.64 3.58
CA GLU A 114 -12.78 -4.40 4.81
C GLU A 114 -12.54 -2.91 5.11
N TYR A 115 -12.37 -2.07 4.08
CA TYR A 115 -12.06 -0.64 4.25
C TYR A 115 -13.00 0.29 3.49
N LYS A 116 -13.54 -0.10 2.33
CA LYS A 116 -14.43 0.74 1.50
C LYS A 116 -13.93 2.19 1.39
N LEU A 117 -14.69 3.15 1.90
CA LEU A 117 -14.35 4.57 1.93
C LEU A 117 -13.47 4.99 3.12
N ASN A 118 -13.31 4.13 4.12
CA ASN A 118 -12.50 4.42 5.31
C ASN A 118 -11.00 4.48 4.98
N MET A 119 -10.58 3.88 3.85
CA MET A 119 -9.23 4.05 3.31
C MET A 119 -8.87 5.53 3.09
N TYR A 120 -9.85 6.35 2.74
CA TYR A 120 -9.67 7.79 2.48
C TYR A 120 -9.95 8.67 3.71
N ASP A 121 -10.30 8.08 4.85
CA ASP A 121 -10.52 8.82 6.10
C ASP A 121 -9.23 9.14 6.85
N ILE A 122 -8.08 8.62 6.40
CA ILE A 122 -6.81 8.98 7.00
C ILE A 122 -6.47 10.44 6.65
N ASN A 123 -6.13 11.21 7.69
CA ASN A 123 -5.76 12.64 7.72
C ASN A 123 -4.68 13.10 6.71
N THR A 124 -4.16 12.20 5.87
CA THR A 124 -3.17 12.46 4.82
C THR A 124 -3.82 12.78 3.47
N TRP A 125 -5.11 12.49 3.27
CA TRP A 125 -5.81 12.68 2.00
C TRP A 125 -6.69 13.93 2.06
N GLU A 126 -6.70 14.73 0.99
CA GLU A 126 -7.55 15.93 0.89
C GLU A 126 -9.03 15.55 1.06
N ALA A 127 -9.78 16.29 1.88
CA ALA A 127 -11.19 16.00 2.20
C ALA A 127 -12.07 15.84 0.95
N ASP A 128 -11.73 16.54 -0.12
CA ASP A 128 -12.45 16.52 -1.40
C ASP A 128 -12.21 15.23 -2.20
N LEU A 129 -11.10 14.51 -1.96
CA LEU A 129 -10.78 13.27 -2.67
C LEU A 129 -11.77 12.15 -2.32
N LYS A 130 -12.14 12.01 -1.04
CA LYS A 130 -13.13 11.03 -0.61
C LYS A 130 -14.47 11.24 -1.34
N GLN A 131 -14.91 12.49 -1.43
CA GLN A 131 -16.17 12.82 -2.10
C GLN A 131 -16.08 12.64 -3.62
N ARG A 132 -14.94 13.00 -4.23
CA ARG A 132 -14.65 12.77 -5.65
C ARG A 132 -14.70 11.29 -6.00
N TYR A 133 -13.99 10.46 -5.23
CA TYR A 133 -13.90 9.02 -5.46
C TYR A 133 -15.21 8.29 -5.21
N ARG A 134 -15.98 8.71 -4.20
CA ARG A 134 -17.37 8.24 -4.01
C ARG A 134 -18.24 8.56 -5.23
N ARG A 135 -18.18 9.78 -5.74
CA ARG A 135 -18.96 10.21 -6.92
C ARG A 135 -18.59 9.42 -8.16
N GLU A 136 -17.30 9.16 -8.35
CA GLU A 136 -16.80 8.37 -9.46
C GLU A 136 -17.31 6.92 -9.41
N PHE A 137 -17.30 6.30 -8.22
CA PHE A 137 -17.88 4.96 -8.02
C PHE A 137 -19.37 4.93 -8.34
N LEU A 138 -20.15 5.88 -7.80
CA LEU A 138 -21.59 5.95 -8.06
C LEU A 138 -21.87 6.15 -9.55
N LYS A 139 -21.18 7.09 -10.21
CA LYS A 139 -21.32 7.31 -11.65
C LYS A 139 -21.00 6.07 -12.47
N TYR A 140 -19.94 5.34 -12.09
CA TYR A 140 -19.56 4.11 -12.78
C TYR A 140 -20.61 3.02 -12.60
N PHE A 141 -21.14 2.86 -11.38
CA PHE A 141 -22.23 1.94 -11.09
C PHE A 141 -23.49 2.28 -11.89
N GLU A 142 -23.88 3.56 -11.90
CA GLU A 142 -25.05 4.01 -12.65
C GLU A 142 -24.94 3.75 -14.15
N THR A 143 -23.75 3.95 -14.71
CA THR A 143 -23.51 3.78 -16.15
C THR A 143 -23.50 2.31 -16.58
N ASN A 144 -22.96 1.42 -15.74
CA ASN A 144 -22.66 0.04 -16.17
C ASN A 144 -23.60 -1.02 -15.56
N TYR A 145 -24.27 -0.74 -14.43
CA TYR A 145 -25.01 -1.75 -13.66
C TYR A 145 -26.47 -1.40 -13.41
N LYS A 146 -26.87 -0.12 -13.52
CA LYS A 146 -28.26 0.33 -13.27
C LYS A 146 -29.29 -0.24 -14.26
N GLN A 147 -28.84 -0.68 -15.44
CA GLN A 147 -29.70 -1.30 -16.47
C GLN A 147 -29.74 -2.84 -16.39
N SER A 148 -28.85 -3.47 -15.63
CA SER A 148 -28.72 -4.94 -15.55
C SER A 148 -29.41 -5.56 -14.33
N SER A 149 -29.97 -4.75 -13.43
CA SER A 149 -30.56 -5.16 -12.15
C SER A 149 -31.90 -5.93 -12.25
N THR A 150 -32.27 -6.44 -13.42
CA THR A 150 -33.46 -7.30 -13.60
C THR A 150 -33.17 -8.81 -13.47
N THR A 151 -31.90 -9.25 -13.45
CA THR A 151 -31.60 -10.68 -13.26
C THR A 151 -30.86 -10.92 -11.95
N ALA A 152 -31.61 -11.33 -10.93
CA ALA A 152 -31.05 -11.81 -9.67
C ALA A 152 -30.29 -13.12 -9.91
N MET A 153 -28.96 -13.06 -9.92
CA MET A 153 -28.13 -14.25 -9.77
C MET A 153 -27.82 -14.47 -8.30
N THR A 154 -28.38 -15.54 -7.75
CA THR A 154 -28.05 -16.07 -6.43
C THR A 154 -26.73 -16.82 -6.54
N GLU A 155 -25.61 -16.13 -6.36
CA GLU A 155 -24.32 -16.79 -6.14
C GLU A 155 -23.97 -16.77 -4.66
N THR A 156 -23.97 -17.97 -4.06
CA THR A 156 -23.45 -18.22 -2.72
C THR A 156 -21.94 -18.02 -2.74
N ALA A 157 -21.49 -16.84 -2.31
CA ALA A 157 -20.07 -16.56 -2.12
C ALA A 157 -19.48 -17.45 -1.02
N THR A 158 -18.72 -18.48 -1.43
CA THR A 158 -17.88 -19.24 -0.50
C THR A 158 -16.71 -18.37 -0.06
N PRO A 159 -16.44 -18.22 1.25
CA PRO A 159 -15.32 -17.42 1.73
C PRO A 159 -14.00 -18.13 1.42
N ILE A 160 -13.35 -17.76 0.32
CA ILE A 160 -11.97 -18.17 0.05
C ILE A 160 -11.06 -17.28 0.88
N GLU A 161 -10.97 -17.54 2.18
CA GLU A 161 -9.90 -16.98 3.01
C GLU A 161 -8.57 -17.64 2.61
N SER A 162 -7.95 -17.13 1.54
CA SER A 162 -6.57 -17.51 1.24
C SER A 162 -5.64 -16.98 2.34
N LYS A 163 -4.65 -17.77 2.77
CA LYS A 163 -3.64 -17.34 3.77
C LYS A 163 -2.97 -16.00 3.41
N CYS A 164 -2.88 -15.66 2.12
CA CYS A 164 -2.33 -14.40 1.63
C CYS A 164 -3.25 -13.21 1.92
N TYR A 165 -4.57 -13.39 1.85
CA TYR A 165 -5.56 -12.36 2.20
C TYR A 165 -5.42 -11.93 3.67
N ARG A 166 -5.20 -12.87 4.60
CA ARG A 166 -4.99 -12.57 6.03
C ARG A 166 -3.74 -11.72 6.32
N ARG A 167 -2.69 -11.84 5.50
CA ARG A 167 -1.46 -11.03 5.65
C ARG A 167 -1.66 -9.61 5.15
N ILE A 168 -2.41 -9.46 4.07
CA ILE A 168 -2.79 -8.17 3.50
C ILE A 168 -3.73 -7.43 4.47
N SER A 169 -4.79 -8.10 4.95
CA SER A 169 -5.75 -7.50 5.88
C SER A 169 -5.10 -7.07 7.19
N LYS A 170 -4.17 -7.86 7.75
CA LYS A 170 -3.38 -7.47 8.94
C LYS A 170 -2.53 -6.22 8.69
N ALA A 171 -1.91 -6.08 7.52
CA ALA A 171 -1.12 -4.89 7.18
C ALA A 171 -1.99 -3.65 6.93
N MET A 172 -3.24 -3.86 6.49
CA MET A 172 -4.23 -2.81 6.20
C MET A 172 -5.20 -2.53 7.36
N ALA A 173 -5.07 -3.22 8.49
CA ALA A 173 -5.99 -3.11 9.63
C ALA A 173 -6.13 -1.70 10.23
N ARG A 174 -5.16 -0.80 9.97
CA ARG A 174 -5.21 0.62 10.40
C ARG A 174 -6.26 1.46 9.66
N PHE A 175 -6.87 0.94 8.59
CA PHE A 175 -7.82 1.63 7.71
C PHE A 175 -9.29 1.20 7.93
N SER A 176 -9.58 0.37 8.94
CA SER A 176 -10.95 -0.08 9.27
C SER A 176 -11.70 0.96 10.09
N GLY A 177 -13.00 1.19 9.81
CA GLY A 177 -13.83 2.23 10.44
C GLY A 177 -15.27 1.77 10.74
N ASN A 178 -16.06 2.63 11.43
CA ASN A 178 -17.38 2.33 12.00
C ASN A 178 -18.58 2.63 11.07
N ILE A 179 -19.71 1.98 11.35
CA ILE A 179 -20.92 1.85 10.52
C ILE A 179 -22.02 2.87 10.91
N PRO A 180 -22.66 3.56 9.95
CA PRO A 180 -23.96 4.22 10.14
C PRO A 180 -25.14 3.48 9.44
N ASP A 181 -26.34 3.62 10.00
CA ASP A 181 -27.60 2.97 9.58
C ASP A 181 -28.21 3.56 8.29
N SER A 182 -28.74 2.72 7.37
CA SER A 182 -29.05 3.11 5.99
C SER A 182 -30.33 2.54 5.36
N SER A 183 -31.49 2.72 5.99
CA SER A 183 -32.78 2.19 5.51
C SER A 183 -33.40 2.86 4.25
N LYS A 184 -32.67 3.73 3.51
CA LYS A 184 -33.22 4.45 2.32
C LYS A 184 -32.27 4.58 1.10
N LEU A 185 -31.26 3.72 0.96
CA LEU A 185 -30.19 3.87 -0.04
C LEU A 185 -30.29 2.88 -1.21
N ASN A 186 -29.74 3.24 -2.38
CA ASN A 186 -29.59 2.30 -3.51
C ASN A 186 -28.53 1.22 -3.22
N ASP A 187 -28.47 0.11 -3.98
CA ASP A 187 -27.58 -1.02 -3.67
C ASP A 187 -26.10 -0.62 -3.51
N ALA A 188 -25.61 0.32 -4.33
CA ALA A 188 -24.24 0.83 -4.23
C ALA A 188 -24.03 1.68 -2.97
N GLU A 189 -24.98 2.56 -2.65
CA GLU A 189 -24.97 3.39 -1.44
C GLU A 189 -25.16 2.57 -0.16
N ARG A 190 -25.97 1.52 -0.22
CA ARG A 190 -26.16 0.52 0.83
C ARG A 190 -24.89 -0.29 1.06
N TYR A 191 -24.23 -0.73 -0.02
CA TYR A 191 -22.91 -1.35 0.10
C TYR A 191 -21.89 -0.42 0.76
N LEU A 192 -21.88 0.88 0.43
CA LEU A 192 -20.99 1.84 1.10
C LEU A 192 -21.30 2.02 2.59
N ALA A 193 -22.55 1.84 3.01
CA ALA A 193 -22.99 1.93 4.39
C ALA A 193 -22.75 0.63 5.19
N GLU A 194 -22.87 -0.54 4.57
CA GLU A 194 -22.77 -1.85 5.24
C GLU A 194 -21.36 -2.47 5.13
N GLY A 195 -20.50 -2.35 6.16
CA GLY A 195 -19.16 -2.97 6.21
C GLY A 195 -19.01 -4.07 7.26
N LYS A 196 -18.37 -5.20 6.91
CA LYS A 196 -18.08 -6.27 7.88
C LYS A 196 -16.85 -5.90 8.71
N HIS A 197 -17.04 -5.81 10.03
CA HIS A 197 -15.97 -5.82 11.01
C HIS A 197 -15.30 -7.19 11.00
N ILE A 198 -13.97 -7.25 10.82
CA ILE A 198 -13.22 -8.47 11.15
C ILE A 198 -12.93 -8.37 12.63
N ASP A 199 -13.66 -9.13 13.45
CA ASP A 199 -13.34 -9.29 14.86
C ASP A 199 -11.90 -9.78 15.00
N ARG A 200 -11.13 -9.08 15.83
CA ARG A 200 -9.74 -9.43 16.14
C ARG A 200 -9.73 -10.82 16.76
N ILE A 201 -9.23 -11.81 16.03
CA ILE A 201 -8.75 -13.10 16.55
C ILE A 201 -7.25 -12.99 16.81
#